data_AF-A0A5C5QPB8-F1
#
_entry.id   AF-A0A5C5QPB8-F1
#
_cell.length_a   1.000
_cell.length_b   1.000
_cell.length_c   1.000
_cell.angle_alpha   90.00
_cell.angle_beta   90.00
_cell.angle_gamma   90.00
#
_symmetry.space_group_name_H-M   'P 1'
#
loop_
_entity.id
_entity.type
_entity.pdbx_description
1 polymer ?
#
loop_
_entity_poly.entity_id
_entity_poly.type
_entity_poly.pdbx_seq_one_letter_code
_entity_poly.pdbx_strand_id
1 'polypeptide(L)'
;MESIKFGNLLINFTTEFNWIWDNKGSPNASPVGFWRPVPSADFLTDYFPLGDYAVAGHHNINKKIVMAVVCEAPPTNRRRSHQRQSTHASR
;
A
#
# COMPACT_ATOMS: atom_id res chain seq x y z
N MET A 1 1.59 11.27 -9.36
CA MET A 1 2.00 11.62 -7.99
C MET A 1 3.25 10.85 -7.66
N GLU A 2 4.21 11.49 -7.00
CA GLU A 2 5.37 10.78 -6.45
C GLU A 2 4.95 10.04 -5.18
N SER A 3 5.43 8.80 -5.02
CA SER A 3 5.10 7.98 -3.85
C SER A 3 5.87 8.46 -2.62
N ILE A 4 5.23 8.38 -1.46
CA ILE A 4 5.86 8.67 -0.17
C ILE A 4 6.75 7.47 0.19
N LYS A 5 8.03 7.71 0.48
CA LYS A 5 8.95 6.64 0.91
C LYS A 5 9.06 6.58 2.43
N PHE A 6 8.80 5.41 3.01
CA PHE A 6 9.01 5.12 4.42
C PHE A 6 9.77 3.80 4.57
N GLY A 7 11.06 3.87 4.90
CA GLY A 7 11.93 2.69 4.95
C GLY A 7 12.02 1.99 3.58
N ASN A 8 11.62 0.71 3.54
CA ASN A 8 11.50 -0.08 2.32
C ASN A 8 10.09 -0.07 1.71
N LEU A 9 9.18 0.79 2.17
CA LEU A 9 7.85 0.94 1.59
C LEU A 9 7.76 2.19 0.73
N LEU A 10 7.15 2.04 -0.45
CA LEU A 10 6.57 3.13 -1.21
C LEU A 10 5.07 3.15 -0.94
N ILE A 11 4.54 4.31 -0.57
CA ILE A 11 3.14 4.51 -0.20
C ILE A 11 2.51 5.42 -1.23
N ASN A 12 1.37 5.00 -1.76
CA ASN A 12 0.52 5.79 -2.64
C ASN A 12 -0.95 5.58 -2.23
N PHE A 13 -1.88 6.19 -2.96
CA PHE A 13 -3.28 6.20 -2.57
C PHE A 13 -4.21 5.79 -3.69
N THR A 14 -5.32 5.15 -3.31
CA THR A 14 -6.43 4.84 -4.21
C THR A 14 -7.75 5.33 -3.64
N THR A 15 -8.68 5.61 -4.54
CA THR A 15 -10.09 5.86 -4.23
C THR A 15 -11.00 4.77 -4.78
N GLU A 16 -10.44 3.72 -5.36
CA GLU A 16 -11.16 2.62 -5.98
C GLU A 16 -11.13 1.38 -5.07
N PHE A 17 -12.25 0.68 -5.00
CA PHE A 17 -12.52 -0.39 -4.06
C PHE A 17 -13.41 -1.48 -4.68
N ASN A 18 -13.07 -2.73 -4.40
CA ASN A 18 -13.92 -3.88 -4.66
C ASN A 18 -14.78 -4.18 -3.44
N TRP A 19 -16.05 -4.48 -3.68
CA TRP A 19 -16.94 -4.99 -2.64
C TRP A 19 -16.52 -6.40 -2.23
N ILE A 20 -16.48 -6.67 -0.92
CA ILE A 20 -16.21 -8.00 -0.39
C ILE A 20 -17.51 -8.62 0.14
N TRP A 21 -18.14 -7.96 1.10
CA TRP A 21 -19.25 -8.50 1.88
C TRP A 21 -19.98 -7.41 2.67
N ASP A 22 -21.25 -7.63 3.02
CA ASP A 22 -21.97 -6.86 4.05
C ASP A 22 -22.82 -7.74 4.95
N ASN A 23 -23.29 -7.16 6.04
CA ASN A 23 -24.23 -7.80 6.95
C ASN A 23 -25.71 -7.65 6.53
N LYS A 24 -26.00 -7.46 5.25
CA LYS A 24 -27.39 -7.30 4.80
C LYS A 24 -28.18 -8.59 5.09
N GLY A 25 -29.29 -8.45 5.78
CA GLY A 25 -30.13 -9.58 6.23
C GLY A 25 -29.87 -10.03 7.67
N SER A 26 -28.86 -9.48 8.37
CA SER A 26 -28.71 -9.73 9.81
C SER A 26 -29.74 -8.91 10.62
N PRO A 27 -30.62 -9.56 11.41
CA PRO A 27 -31.61 -8.84 12.21
C PRO A 27 -30.93 -8.10 13.37
N ASN A 28 -31.40 -6.88 13.65
CA ASN A 28 -30.96 -6.06 14.80
C ASN A 28 -29.45 -5.74 14.85
N ALA A 29 -28.73 -5.85 13.73
CA ALA A 29 -27.32 -5.47 13.64
C ALA A 29 -27.15 -4.07 13.02
N SER A 30 -26.19 -3.29 13.52
CA SER A 30 -25.80 -2.04 12.85
C SER A 30 -25.21 -2.34 11.46
N PRO A 31 -25.63 -1.64 10.40
CA PRO A 31 -25.15 -1.90 9.04
C PRO A 31 -23.63 -1.74 8.90
N VAL A 32 -22.98 -2.71 8.26
CA VAL A 32 -21.54 -2.67 7.94
C VAL A 32 -21.28 -3.29 6.56
N GLY A 33 -20.39 -2.66 5.79
CA GLY A 33 -19.86 -3.17 4.53
C GLY A 33 -18.34 -3.23 4.55
N PHE A 34 -17.78 -4.26 3.93
CA PHE A 34 -16.35 -4.51 3.82
C PHE A 34 -15.90 -4.36 2.37
N TRP A 35 -14.83 -3.59 2.18
CA TRP A 35 -14.31 -3.20 0.88
C TRP A 35 -12.81 -3.42 0.80
N ARG A 36 -12.33 -3.97 -0.32
CA ARG A 36 -10.90 -4.11 -0.60
C ARG A 36 -10.42 -2.92 -1.43
N PRO A 37 -9.43 -2.13 -0.99
CA PRO A 37 -8.83 -1.10 -1.84
C PRO A 37 -8.19 -1.72 -3.09
N VAL A 38 -8.33 -1.06 -4.24
CA VAL A 38 -7.82 -1.52 -5.53
C VAL A 38 -6.85 -0.50 -6.10
N PRO A 39 -5.59 -0.88 -6.37
CA PRO A 39 -4.61 -0.04 -7.04
C PRO A 39 -4.88 -0.03 -8.56
N SER A 40 -6.00 0.58 -8.98
CA SER A 40 -6.50 0.48 -10.37
C SER A 40 -5.81 1.38 -11.37
N ALA A 41 -5.04 2.38 -10.93
CA ALA A 41 -4.31 3.27 -11.82
C ALA A 41 -3.03 2.60 -12.32
N ASP A 42 -2.67 2.83 -13.58
CA ASP A 42 -1.51 2.18 -14.24
C ASP A 42 -0.19 2.31 -13.44
N PHE A 43 0.04 3.47 -12.83
CA PHE A 43 1.24 3.73 -12.01
C PHE A 43 1.27 2.97 -10.67
N LEU A 44 0.21 2.23 -10.35
CA LEU A 44 0.06 1.43 -9.12
C LEU A 44 0.14 -0.08 -9.38
N THR A 45 0.62 -0.51 -10.55
CA THR A 45 0.64 -1.94 -10.97
C THR A 45 1.25 -2.90 -9.93
N ASP A 46 2.28 -2.47 -9.19
CA ASP A 46 2.96 -3.30 -8.17
C ASP A 46 2.50 -3.00 -6.72
N TYR A 47 1.51 -2.13 -6.56
CA TYR A 47 1.00 -1.77 -5.25
C TYR A 47 -0.05 -2.78 -4.79
N PHE A 48 -0.16 -2.94 -3.48
CA PHE A 48 -1.15 -3.79 -2.85
C PHE A 48 -1.70 -3.12 -1.58
N PRO A 49 -2.96 -3.41 -1.20
CA PRO A 49 -3.52 -2.93 0.05
C PRO A 49 -2.91 -3.67 1.25
N LEU A 50 -2.74 -2.97 2.38
CA LEU A 50 -2.32 -3.59 3.64
C LEU A 50 -3.48 -4.26 4.39
N GLY A 51 -4.72 -3.98 4.01
CA GLY A 51 -5.92 -4.54 4.62
C GLY A 51 -7.19 -4.06 3.96
N ASP A 52 -8.32 -4.59 4.44
CA ASP A 52 -9.65 -4.22 4.00
C ASP A 52 -10.19 -3.03 4.83
N TYR A 53 -11.19 -2.34 4.28
CA TYR A 53 -11.83 -1.19 4.90
C TYR A 53 -13.28 -1.50 5.27
N ALA A 54 -13.61 -1.39 6.56
CA ALA A 54 -14.98 -1.52 7.05
C ALA A 54 -15.63 -0.13 7.13
N VAL A 55 -16.84 -0.01 6.60
CA VAL A 55 -17.63 1.23 6.61
C VAL A 55 -19.01 0.98 7.21
N ALA A 56 -19.56 1.98 7.90
CA ALA A 56 -20.95 1.95 8.32
C ALA A 56 -21.87 2.05 7.09
N GLY A 57 -22.79 1.08 6.95
CA GLY A 57 -23.74 1.01 5.84
C GLY A 57 -23.26 0.20 4.63
N HIS A 58 -24.11 0.18 3.60
CA HIS A 58 -23.95 -0.66 2.40
C HIS A 58 -23.74 0.18 1.12
N HIS A 59 -23.41 1.47 1.27
CA HIS A 59 -23.31 2.40 0.16
C HIS A 59 -21.96 2.28 -0.55
N ASN A 60 -21.93 2.60 -1.84
CA ASN A 60 -20.70 2.64 -2.61
C ASN A 60 -19.76 3.75 -2.10
N ILE A 61 -18.53 3.38 -1.74
CA ILE A 61 -17.48 4.26 -1.19
C ILE A 61 -16.45 4.73 -2.22
N ASN A 62 -16.50 4.21 -3.45
CA ASN A 62 -15.59 4.62 -4.53
C ASN A 62 -15.61 6.14 -4.71
N LYS A 63 -14.43 6.75 -4.83
CA LYS A 63 -14.22 8.20 -5.02
C LYS A 63 -14.64 9.08 -3.83
N LYS A 64 -15.07 8.49 -2.72
CA LYS A 64 -15.47 9.21 -1.49
C LYS A 64 -14.48 9.03 -0.35
N ILE A 65 -13.74 7.93 -0.37
CA ILE A 65 -12.73 7.56 0.62
C ILE A 65 -11.39 7.40 -0.09
N VAL A 66 -10.31 7.75 0.60
CA VAL A 66 -8.93 7.53 0.16
C VAL A 66 -8.29 6.49 1.09
N MET A 67 -7.61 5.50 0.52
CA MET A 67 -6.89 4.47 1.26
C MET A 67 -5.45 4.36 0.75
N ALA A 68 -4.53 4.03 1.65
CA ALA A 68 -3.15 3.78 1.28
C ALA A 68 -3.00 2.40 0.63
N VAL A 69 -2.23 2.34 -0.44
CA VAL A 69 -1.70 1.12 -1.04
C VAL A 69 -0.18 1.23 -1.05
N VAL A 70 0.51 0.11 -0.95
CA VAL A 70 1.97 0.11 -0.80
C VAL A 70 2.64 -0.85 -1.78
N CYS A 71 3.89 -0.58 -2.12
CA CYS A 71 4.77 -1.57 -2.73
C CYS A 71 6.15 -1.52 -2.07
N GLU A 72 6.97 -2.54 -2.31
CA GLU A 72 8.34 -2.53 -1.83
C GLU A 72 9.19 -1.54 -2.65
N ALA A 73 9.96 -0.70 -1.95
CA ALA A 73 10.90 0.19 -2.58
C ALA A 73 12.05 -0.62 -3.22
N PRO A 74 12.56 -0.20 -4.39
CA PRO A 74 13.71 -0.85 -4.99
C PRO A 74 14.86 -0.99 -3.99
N PRO A 75 15.61 -2.11 -4.03
CA PRO A 75 16.72 -2.32 -3.12
C PRO A 75 17.67 -1.13 -3.17
N THR A 76 17.94 -0.51 -2.03
CA THR A 76 19.01 0.49 -1.97
C THR A 76 20.32 -0.24 -2.18
N ASN A 77 20.91 -0.12 -3.37
CA ASN A 77 22.28 -0.53 -3.65
C ASN A 77 23.24 0.32 -2.79
N ARG A 78 23.31 0.04 -1.49
CA ARG A 78 24.42 0.47 -0.64
C ARG A 78 25.62 -0.33 -1.10
N ARG A 79 26.33 0.18 -2.11
CA ARG A 79 27.72 -0.21 -2.34
C ARG A 79 28.44 -0.02 -1.01
N ARG A 80 28.75 -1.12 -0.33
CA ARG A 80 29.72 -1.12 0.76
C ARG A 80 31.05 -0.74 0.12
N SER A 81 31.39 0.54 0.13
CA SER A 81 32.76 0.99 -0.07
C SER A 81 33.58 0.57 1.15
N HIS A 82 33.87 -0.74 1.27
CA HIS A 82 35.05 -1.18 2.00
C HIS A 82 36.22 -0.86 1.11
N GLN A 83 36.72 0.37 1.25
CA GLN A 83 38.00 0.79 0.71
C GLN A 83 39.05 -0.11 1.35
N ARG A 84 39.50 -1.14 0.61
CA ARG A 84 40.72 -1.87 0.91
C ARG A 84 41.85 -0.83 0.85
N GLN A 85 42.31 -0.36 2.00
CA GLN A 85 43.62 0.27 2.09
C GLN A 85 44.63 -0.84 1.81
N SER A 86 45.10 -0.92 0.57
CA SER A 86 46.36 -1.56 0.24
C SER A 86 47.47 -0.69 0.84
N THR A 87 47.93 -1.04 2.04
CA THR A 87 49.21 -0.53 2.53
C THR A 87 50.31 -1.11 1.66
N HIS A 88 50.80 -0.27 0.76
CA HIS A 88 52.08 -0.43 0.09
C HIS A 88 53.16 -0.32 1.18
N ALA A 89 53.78 -1.45 1.54
CA ALA A 89 55.03 -1.45 2.28
C ALA A 89 56.12 -1.97 1.36
N SER A 90 56.85 -1.03 0.75
CA SER A 90 58.15 -1.29 0.16
C SER A 90 59.11 -1.75 1.25
N ARG A 91 59.76 -2.89 1.05
CA ARG A 91 61.18 -3.16 1.32
C ARG A 91 61.56 -4.55 0.85
#